data_AF-A0A0L8FR97-F1
#
_entry.id   AF-A0A0L8FR97-F1
#
_cell.length_a   1.000
_cell.length_b   1.000
_cell.length_c   1.000
_cell.angle_alpha   90.00
_cell.angle_beta   90.00
_cell.angle_gamma   90.00
#
_symmetry.space_group_name_H-M   'P 1'
#
loop_
_entity.id
_entity.type
_entity.pdbx_description
1 polymer ?
#
loop_
_entity_poly.entity_id
_entity_poly.type
_entity_poly.pdbx_seq_one_letter_code
_entity_poly.pdbx_strand_id
1 'polypeptide(L)'
;QGNTLSFSYLDSALVHGNLDSELKKQIITHLTDLKTEFIRYFPDIDEKCEAWKFTMNPFQCEVTVLDEVQEEFLELKFNSPAKEDFKELDLEMFWIKYFLVYPLISHQALRILAMFGYTYLCIFHTRYCQNQIQKQAEY
;
A
#
# COMPACT_ATOMS: atom_id res chain seq x y z
N GLN A 1 9.35 -15.79 -23.90
CA GLN A 1 10.52 -16.19 -23.08
C GLN A 1 11.38 -14.96 -22.89
N GLY A 2 11.56 -14.48 -21.66
CA GLY A 2 12.42 -13.33 -21.38
C GLY A 2 13.88 -13.74 -21.45
N ASN A 3 14.70 -12.98 -22.18
CA ASN A 3 16.14 -13.22 -22.26
C ASN A 3 16.81 -12.75 -20.95
N THR A 4 17.03 -13.67 -20.02
CA THR A 4 17.67 -13.37 -18.72
C THR A 4 19.19 -13.19 -18.83
N LEU A 5 19.80 -13.55 -19.96
CA LEU A 5 21.25 -13.36 -20.19
C LEU A 5 21.64 -11.88 -20.26
N SER A 6 20.69 -10.98 -20.54
CA SER A 6 20.92 -9.54 -20.54
C SER A 6 21.20 -8.97 -19.14
N PHE A 7 20.77 -9.65 -18.06
CA PHE A 7 20.99 -9.17 -16.68
C PHE A 7 22.43 -9.35 -16.20
N SER A 8 23.11 -10.44 -16.56
CA SER A 8 24.52 -10.63 -16.20
C SER A 8 25.44 -9.65 -16.96
N TYR A 9 25.08 -9.30 -18.19
CA TYR A 9 25.76 -8.25 -18.95
C TYR A 9 25.56 -6.86 -18.32
N LEU A 10 24.34 -6.55 -17.88
CA LEU A 10 24.04 -5.32 -17.14
C LEU A 10 24.82 -5.25 -15.81
N ASP A 11 24.89 -6.34 -15.06
CA ASP A 11 25.60 -6.42 -13.79
C ASP A 11 27.10 -6.11 -13.97
N SER A 12 27.74 -6.73 -14.97
CA SER A 12 29.13 -6.44 -15.32
C SER A 12 29.34 -5.00 -15.81
N ALA A 13 28.45 -4.48 -16.68
CA ALA A 13 28.56 -3.10 -17.19
C ALA A 13 28.36 -2.03 -16.10
N LEU A 14 27.52 -2.31 -15.10
CA LEU A 14 27.30 -1.45 -13.93
C LEU A 14 28.52 -1.45 -13.01
N VAL A 15 29.12 -2.62 -12.75
CA VAL A 15 30.32 -2.76 -11.91
C VAL A 15 31.54 -2.05 -12.52
N HIS A 16 31.67 -2.08 -13.85
CA HIS A 16 32.81 -1.47 -14.54
C HIS A 16 32.59 -0.02 -14.98
N GLY A 17 31.40 0.56 -14.72
CA GLY A 17 31.06 1.95 -15.03
C GLY A 17 31.02 2.28 -16.53
N ASN A 18 31.15 1.29 -17.41
CA ASN A 18 31.25 1.45 -18.85
C ASN A 18 29.94 1.07 -19.53
N LEU A 19 28.88 1.81 -19.22
CA LEU A 19 27.59 1.69 -19.88
C LEU A 19 27.65 2.41 -21.23
N ASP A 20 27.74 1.64 -22.30
CA ASP A 20 27.68 2.14 -23.68
C ASP A 20 26.40 2.96 -23.91
N SER A 21 26.52 3.97 -24.77
CA SER A 21 25.44 4.91 -25.10
C SER A 21 24.19 4.23 -25.67
N GLU A 22 24.38 3.18 -26.47
CA GLU A 22 23.29 2.40 -27.07
C GLU A 22 22.56 1.56 -26.02
N LEU A 23 23.31 0.93 -25.09
CA LEU A 23 22.71 0.19 -23.98
C LEU A 23 21.91 1.10 -23.05
N LYS A 24 22.41 2.31 -22.74
CA LYS A 24 21.66 3.31 -21.95
C LYS A 24 20.34 3.66 -22.63
N LYS A 25 20.35 3.86 -23.94
CA LYS A 25 19.15 4.16 -24.73
C LYS A 25 18.14 3.00 -24.65
N GLN A 26 18.61 1.76 -24.81
CA GLN A 26 17.75 0.57 -24.69
C GLN A 26 17.12 0.43 -23.30
N ILE A 27 17.87 0.68 -22.22
CA ILE A 27 17.35 0.68 -20.86
C ILE A 27 16.28 1.76 -20.70
N ILE A 28 16.55 2.99 -21.15
CA ILE A 28 15.59 4.09 -21.06
C ILE A 28 14.31 3.76 -21.83
N THR A 29 14.43 3.25 -23.06
CA THR A 29 13.27 2.82 -23.86
C THR A 29 12.48 1.74 -23.13
N HIS A 30 13.13 0.70 -22.64
CA HIS A 30 12.44 -0.40 -21.97
C HIS A 30 11.73 0.04 -20.68
N LEU A 31 12.37 0.87 -19.86
CA LEU A 31 11.75 1.43 -18.66
C LEU A 31 10.58 2.38 -19.00
N THR A 32 10.68 3.11 -20.12
CA THR A 32 9.60 3.99 -20.60
C THR A 32 8.39 3.18 -21.06
N ASP A 33 8.62 2.11 -21.83
CA ASP A 33 7.57 1.19 -22.28
C ASP A 33 6.92 0.51 -21.07
N LEU A 34 7.72 0.03 -20.12
CA LEU A 34 7.23 -0.56 -18.88
C LEU A 34 6.35 0.43 -18.09
N LYS A 35 6.80 1.68 -17.93
CA LYS A 35 6.01 2.73 -17.28
C LYS A 35 4.69 2.96 -18.00
N THR A 36 4.70 3.00 -19.33
CA THR A 36 3.51 3.20 -20.16
C THR A 36 2.51 2.06 -19.97
N GLU A 37 3.00 0.82 -19.96
CA GLU A 37 2.18 -0.35 -19.69
C GLU A 37 1.61 -0.34 -18.27
N PHE A 38 2.39 0.04 -17.26
CA PHE A 38 1.90 0.22 -15.89
C PHE A 38 0.76 1.23 -15.80
N ILE A 39 0.89 2.40 -16.44
CA ILE A 39 -0.17 3.41 -16.48
C ILE A 39 -1.41 2.88 -17.24
N ARG A 40 -1.20 2.13 -18.33
CA ARG A 40 -2.29 1.52 -19.11
C ARG A 40 -3.08 0.49 -18.31
N TYR A 41 -2.40 -0.35 -17.52
CA TYR A 41 -3.04 -1.37 -16.68
C TYR A 41 -3.64 -0.80 -15.39
N PHE A 42 -3.07 0.28 -14.85
CA PHE A 42 -3.49 0.95 -13.63
C PHE A 42 -3.76 2.44 -13.89
N PRO A 43 -4.85 2.79 -14.62
CA PRO A 43 -5.13 4.17 -14.99
C PRO A 43 -5.44 5.08 -13.79
N ASP A 44 -5.81 4.49 -12.66
CA ASP A 44 -6.12 5.15 -11.40
C ASP A 44 -4.98 5.03 -10.37
N ILE A 45 -3.75 4.71 -10.81
CA ILE A 45 -2.61 4.48 -9.92
C ILE A 45 -2.25 5.71 -9.08
N ASP A 46 -2.40 6.92 -9.62
CA ASP A 46 -2.07 8.16 -8.90
C ASP A 46 -3.10 8.46 -7.80
N GLU A 47 -4.40 8.29 -8.08
CA GLU A 47 -5.47 8.40 -7.08
C GLU A 47 -5.32 7.33 -5.99
N LYS A 48 -5.04 6.09 -6.39
CA LYS A 48 -4.73 4.98 -5.46
C LYS A 48 -3.43 5.22 -4.69
N CYS A 49 -2.46 5.95 -5.25
CA CYS A 49 -1.21 6.28 -4.59
C CYS A 49 -1.45 7.27 -3.43
N GLU A 50 -2.31 8.27 -3.64
CA GLU A 50 -2.69 9.16 -2.55
C GLU A 50 -3.54 8.42 -1.50
N ALA A 51 -4.44 7.55 -1.95
CA ALA A 51 -5.21 6.69 -1.04
C ALA A 51 -4.29 5.76 -0.20
N TRP A 52 -3.22 5.27 -0.81
CA TRP A 52 -2.18 4.49 -0.15
C TRP A 52 -1.41 5.32 0.89
N LYS A 53 -1.06 6.58 0.58
CA LYS A 53 -0.31 7.44 1.52
C LYS A 53 -1.07 7.66 2.82
N PHE A 54 -2.36 7.98 2.79
CA PHE A 54 -3.13 8.13 4.04
C PHE A 54 -3.33 6.79 4.75
N THR A 55 -3.52 5.70 4.00
CA THR A 55 -3.67 4.35 4.56
C THR A 55 -2.44 3.95 5.37
N MET A 56 -1.25 4.34 4.89
CA MET A 56 0.02 4.08 5.58
C MET A 56 0.28 5.03 6.73
N ASN A 57 -0.08 6.32 6.59
CA ASN A 57 0.03 7.28 7.68
C ASN A 57 -1.00 8.41 7.54
N PRO A 58 -2.14 8.34 8.27
CA PRO A 58 -3.17 9.35 8.17
C PRO A 58 -2.74 10.70 8.78
N PHE A 59 -1.70 10.74 9.61
CA PHE A 59 -1.23 11.96 10.28
C PHE A 59 -0.20 12.75 9.47
N GLN A 60 0.32 12.20 8.37
CA GLN A 60 1.30 12.84 7.49
C GLN A 60 0.77 13.15 6.09
N CYS A 61 -0.47 12.76 5.77
CA CYS A 61 -1.08 12.99 4.46
C CYS A 61 -1.88 14.31 4.44
N GLU A 62 -1.96 14.96 3.27
CA GLU A 62 -2.77 16.17 3.06
C GLU A 62 -4.26 15.80 2.85
N VAL A 63 -5.16 16.66 3.31
CA VAL A 63 -6.62 16.40 3.35
C VAL A 63 -7.28 16.50 1.98
N THR A 64 -6.60 17.04 0.97
CA THR A 64 -7.16 17.42 -0.34
C THR A 64 -7.51 16.25 -1.26
N VAL A 65 -7.41 15.01 -0.79
CA VAL A 65 -7.40 13.81 -1.64
C VAL A 65 -8.75 13.07 -1.67
N LEU A 66 -9.64 13.27 -0.70
CA LEU A 66 -10.73 12.32 -0.44
C LEU A 66 -12.07 12.97 -0.11
N ASP A 67 -12.87 13.32 -1.12
CA ASP A 67 -14.16 14.02 -0.92
C ASP A 67 -15.13 13.27 0.01
N GLU A 68 -15.23 11.93 -0.10
CA GLU A 68 -16.19 11.13 0.68
C GLU A 68 -15.75 10.87 2.13
N VAL A 69 -14.44 10.87 2.41
CA VAL A 69 -13.90 10.57 3.75
C VAL A 69 -13.26 11.77 4.44
N GLN A 70 -13.37 12.97 3.83
CA GLN A 70 -12.67 14.17 4.25
C GLN A 70 -12.97 14.56 5.70
N GLU A 71 -14.23 14.44 6.12
CA GLU A 71 -14.69 14.81 7.46
C GLU A 71 -14.07 13.89 8.52
N GLU A 72 -14.25 12.58 8.38
CA GLU A 72 -13.64 11.59 9.29
C GLU A 72 -12.10 11.66 9.27
N PHE A 73 -11.50 11.92 8.10
CA PHE A 73 -10.06 12.08 8.00
C PHE A 73 -9.57 13.28 8.81
N LEU A 74 -10.27 14.41 8.72
CA LEU A 74 -9.92 15.61 9.46
C LEU A 74 -10.04 15.40 10.96
N GLU A 75 -11.14 14.79 11.41
CA GLU A 75 -11.33 14.44 12.82
C GLU A 75 -10.24 13.49 13.33
N LEU A 76 -9.94 12.43 12.57
CA LEU A 76 -8.89 11.47 12.91
C LEU A 76 -7.52 12.17 13.01
N LYS A 77 -7.19 13.05 12.07
CA LYS A 77 -5.91 13.76 12.01
C LYS A 77 -5.64 14.62 13.25
N PHE A 78 -6.69 15.14 13.87
CA PHE A 78 -6.61 15.95 15.09
C PHE A 78 -6.92 15.17 16.38
N ASN A 79 -7.17 13.86 16.30
CA ASN A 79 -7.40 13.01 17.46
C ASN A 79 -6.06 12.61 18.10
N SER A 80 -5.69 13.27 19.22
CA SER A 80 -4.45 13.00 19.94
C SER A 80 -4.33 11.55 20.45
N PRO A 81 -5.36 10.95 21.09
CA PRO A 81 -5.34 9.52 21.41
C PRO A 81 -5.10 8.62 20.20
N ALA A 82 -5.74 8.88 19.06
CA ALA A 82 -5.52 8.10 17.85
C ALA A 82 -4.09 8.20 17.34
N LYS A 83 -3.47 9.38 17.47
CA LYS A 83 -2.08 9.58 17.10
C LYS A 83 -1.11 8.84 18.02
N GLU A 84 -1.45 8.67 19.29
CA GLU A 84 -0.68 7.86 20.24
C GLU A 84 -0.87 6.38 19.93
N ASP A 85 -2.11 5.93 19.78
CA ASP A 85 -2.44 4.56 19.39
C ASP A 85 -1.74 4.14 18.09
N PHE A 86 -1.66 5.03 17.10
CA PHE A 86 -0.97 4.77 15.84
C PHE A 86 0.53 4.50 16.00
N LYS A 87 1.18 5.02 17.06
CA LYS A 87 2.59 4.75 17.34
C LYS A 87 2.80 3.40 18.02
N GLU A 88 1.79 2.94 18.75
CA GLU A 88 1.85 1.73 19.58
C GLU A 88 1.27 0.49 18.88
N LEU A 89 0.33 0.69 17.96
CA LEU A 89 -0.38 -0.37 17.25
C LEU A 89 0.20 -0.63 15.87
N ASP A 90 0.13 -1.90 15.45
CA ASP A 90 0.29 -2.27 14.06
C ASP A 90 -0.77 -1.58 13.19
N LEU A 91 -0.42 -1.29 11.93
CA LEU A 91 -1.25 -0.51 11.01
C LEU A 91 -2.67 -1.07 10.88
N GLU A 92 -2.80 -2.39 10.77
CA GLU A 92 -4.09 -3.06 10.64
C GLU A 92 -4.90 -3.01 11.93
N MET A 93 -4.23 -3.16 13.09
CA MET A 93 -4.88 -3.09 14.39
C MET A 93 -5.40 -1.69 14.67
N PHE A 94 -4.66 -0.66 14.25
CA PHE A 94 -5.09 0.73 14.29
C PHE A 94 -6.38 0.93 13.49
N TRP A 95 -6.41 0.55 12.22
CA TRP A 95 -7.60 0.72 11.38
C TRP A 95 -8.80 -0.14 11.83
N ILE A 96 -8.55 -1.31 12.43
CA ILE A 96 -9.62 -2.11 13.06
C ILE A 96 -10.18 -1.42 14.31
N LYS A 97 -9.30 -0.93 15.20
CA LYS A 97 -9.70 -0.26 16.45
C LYS A 97 -10.59 0.94 16.16
N TYR A 98 -10.22 1.73 15.15
CA TYR A 98 -10.91 2.95 14.77
C TYR A 98 -12.06 2.75 13.78
N PHE A 99 -12.32 1.52 13.33
CA PHE A 99 -13.39 1.22 12.38
C PHE A 99 -14.78 1.66 12.84
N LEU A 100 -15.09 1.52 14.14
CA LEU A 100 -16.39 1.94 14.66
C LEU A 100 -16.51 3.45 14.91
N VAL A 101 -15.38 4.15 14.98
CA VAL A 101 -15.32 5.61 15.23
C VAL A 101 -15.26 6.38 13.92
N TYR A 102 -14.49 5.87 12.95
CA TYR A 102 -14.27 6.47 11.64
C TYR A 102 -14.50 5.40 10.54
N PRO A 103 -15.75 4.95 10.35
CA PRO A 103 -16.07 3.82 9.47
C PRO A 103 -15.73 4.05 8.00
N LEU A 104 -15.92 5.25 7.46
CA LEU A 104 -15.69 5.51 6.03
C LEU A 104 -14.20 5.43 5.70
N ILE A 105 -13.36 6.15 6.45
CA ILE A 105 -11.92 6.15 6.20
C ILE A 105 -11.29 4.81 6.57
N SER A 106 -11.71 4.18 7.67
CA SER A 106 -11.16 2.89 8.09
C SER A 106 -11.53 1.79 7.11
N HIS A 107 -12.75 1.81 6.57
CA HIS A 107 -13.15 0.88 5.52
C HIS A 107 -12.28 1.03 4.26
N GLN A 108 -12.00 2.26 3.83
CA GLN A 108 -11.14 2.51 2.68
C GLN A 108 -9.70 2.03 2.93
N ALA A 109 -9.13 2.34 4.09
CA ALA A 109 -7.80 1.87 4.48
C ALA A 109 -7.71 0.33 4.52
N LEU A 110 -8.68 -0.34 5.15
CA LEU A 110 -8.73 -1.79 5.22
C LEU A 110 -8.92 -2.45 3.85
N ARG A 111 -9.71 -1.85 2.95
CA ARG A 111 -9.83 -2.32 1.56
C ARG A 111 -8.50 -2.25 0.82
N ILE A 112 -7.75 -1.16 1.00
CA ILE A 112 -6.43 -0.98 0.39
C ILE A 112 -5.43 -2.00 0.95
N LEU A 113 -5.38 -2.17 2.26
CA LEU A 113 -4.54 -3.18 2.91
C LEU A 113 -4.89 -4.60 2.45
N ALA A 114 -6.17 -4.90 2.23
CA ALA A 114 -6.62 -6.18 1.70
C ALA A 114 -6.22 -6.41 0.23
N MET A 115 -6.16 -5.37 -0.60
CA MET A 115 -5.77 -5.47 -2.03
C MET A 115 -4.32 -5.89 -2.21
N PHE A 116 -3.41 -5.48 -1.33
CA PHE A 116 -2.02 -5.96 -1.32
C PHE A 116 -1.87 -7.29 -0.55
N GLY A 117 -2.92 -7.70 0.15
CA GLY A 117 -2.99 -8.86 1.02
C GLY A 117 -3.50 -10.14 0.38
N TYR A 118 -3.19 -10.46 -0.89
CA TYR A 118 -3.48 -11.81 -1.41
C TYR A 118 -2.73 -12.92 -0.63
N THR A 119 -1.69 -12.58 0.13
CA THR A 119 -1.07 -13.43 1.17
C THR A 119 -1.74 -13.30 2.55
N TYR A 120 -2.44 -12.20 2.79
CA TYR A 120 -2.96 -11.76 4.10
C TYR A 120 -4.43 -12.14 4.34
N LEU A 121 -5.26 -12.26 3.29
CA LEU A 121 -6.63 -12.80 3.40
C LEU A 121 -6.65 -14.21 4.02
N CYS A 122 -5.63 -15.04 3.73
CA CYS A 122 -5.40 -16.32 4.41
C CYS A 122 -5.15 -16.14 5.92
N ILE A 123 -4.39 -15.12 6.32
CA ILE A 123 -4.02 -14.86 7.71
C ILE A 123 -5.21 -14.26 8.50
N PHE A 124 -5.95 -13.33 7.89
CA PHE A 124 -7.12 -12.69 8.49
C PHE A 124 -8.28 -13.66 8.69
N HIS A 125 -8.59 -14.50 7.69
CA HIS A 125 -9.61 -15.53 7.85
C HIS A 125 -9.22 -16.49 8.98
N THR A 126 -7.93 -16.83 9.10
CA THR A 126 -7.44 -17.72 10.16
C THR A 126 -7.58 -17.07 11.54
N ARG A 127 -7.16 -15.82 11.72
CA ARG A 127 -7.25 -15.09 13.02
C ARG A 127 -8.68 -14.76 13.43
N TYR A 128 -9.54 -14.39 12.48
CA TYR A 128 -10.96 -14.15 12.74
C TYR A 128 -11.66 -15.44 13.20
N CYS A 129 -11.42 -16.57 12.52
CA CYS A 129 -11.92 -17.87 12.95
C CYS A 129 -11.41 -18.26 14.34
N GLN A 130 -10.13 -18.04 14.64
CA GLN A 130 -9.57 -18.32 15.97
C GLN A 130 -10.27 -17.51 17.07
N ASN A 131 -10.47 -16.21 16.87
CA ASN A 131 -11.15 -15.35 17.83
C ASN A 131 -12.63 -15.73 18.03
N GLN A 132 -13.33 -16.22 17.00
CA GLN A 132 -14.71 -16.70 17.11
C GLN A 132 -14.80 -18.05 17.85
N ILE A 133 -13.85 -18.96 17.62
CA ILE A 133 -13.77 -20.24 18.33
C ILE A 133 -13.47 -20.01 19.83
N GLN A 134 -12.58 -19.06 20.14
CA GLN A 134 -12.23 -18.75 21.52
C GLN A 134 -13.40 -18.16 22.30
N LYS A 135 -14.21 -17.29 21.66
CA LYS A 135 -15.47 -16.78 22.23
C LYS A 135 -16.55 -17.85 22.43
N GLN A 136 -16.52 -18.93 21.65
CA GLN A 136 -17.45 -20.06 21.81
C GLN A 136 -16.99 -21.07 22.86
N ALA A 137 -15.72 -21.08 23.23
CA ALA A 137 -15.15 -21.97 24.25
C ALA A 137 -15.24 -21.41 25.68
N GLU A 138 -15.61 -20.13 25.83
CA GLU A 138 -15.80 -19.45 27.13
C GLU A 138 -17.27 -19.48 27.62
N TYR A 139 -18.15 -20.21 26.92
CA TYR A 139 -19.54 -20.53 27.29
C TYR A 139 -19.72 -22.04 27.47
#